data_AF-A0A8S9FUW9-F1
#
_entry.id   AF-A0A8S9FUW9-F1
#
_cell.length_a   1.000
_cell.length_b   1.000
_cell.length_c   1.000
_cell.angle_alpha   90.00
_cell.angle_beta   90.00
_cell.angle_gamma   90.00
#
_symmetry.space_group_name_H-M   'P 1'
#
loop_
_entity.id
_entity.type
_entity.pdbx_description
1 polymer ?
#
loop_
_entity_poly.entity_id
_entity_poly.type
_entity_poly.pdbx_seq_one_letter_code
_entity_poly.pdbx_strand_id
1 'polypeptide(L)'
;MEMGAGSSSRARPKRKKGIKKTEVISYEQSVVQLSKEGRKTYMIVEKKRKRPMNTIHGAYSAVFDNTYPQYNWLYNGWLVEERRIMLSGRLYRVMFSFDLYFM
;
A
#
# COMPACT_ATOMS: atom_id res chain seq x y z
N MET A 1 -28.69 32.48 41.16
CA MET A 1 -27.46 31.69 41.03
C MET A 1 -27.73 30.61 40.00
N GLU A 2 -27.29 30.81 38.75
CA GLU A 2 -27.39 29.80 37.69
C GLU A 2 -26.30 28.74 37.89
N MET A 3 -26.67 27.46 37.89
CA MET A 3 -25.76 26.33 37.85
C MET A 3 -25.85 25.67 36.46
N GLY A 4 -24.91 26.01 35.58
CA GLY A 4 -24.71 25.33 34.31
C GLY A 4 -24.17 23.92 34.51
N ALA A 5 -24.98 22.91 34.20
CA ALA A 5 -24.58 21.51 34.24
C ALA A 5 -23.86 21.12 32.94
N GLY A 6 -22.62 20.64 33.09
CA GLY A 6 -21.63 20.43 32.04
C GLY A 6 -21.99 19.38 30.98
N SER A 7 -21.44 19.65 29.80
CA SER A 7 -21.54 18.84 28.60
C SER A 7 -20.79 17.50 28.75
N SER A 8 -21.52 16.38 28.73
CA SER A 8 -20.97 15.02 28.79
C SER A 8 -20.34 14.63 27.44
N SER A 9 -19.02 14.75 27.32
CA SER A 9 -18.28 14.26 26.15
C SER A 9 -18.26 12.72 26.15
N ARG A 10 -19.01 12.11 25.22
CA ARG A 10 -18.97 10.66 24.95
C ARG A 10 -17.56 10.26 24.54
N ALA A 11 -16.83 9.59 25.43
CA ALA A 11 -15.53 9.00 25.13
C ALA A 11 -15.67 7.95 24.02
N ARG A 12 -15.22 8.29 22.82
CA ARG A 12 -15.15 7.36 21.69
C ARG A 12 -14.12 6.28 22.03
N PRO A 13 -14.48 4.98 22.07
CA PRO A 13 -13.52 3.93 22.39
C PRO A 13 -12.41 3.93 21.33
N LYS A 14 -11.16 4.14 21.79
CA LYS A 14 -9.98 4.02 20.94
C LYS A 14 -9.88 2.57 20.49
N ARG A 15 -10.35 2.27 19.27
CA ARG A 15 -10.06 0.99 18.60
C ARG A 15 -8.55 0.80 18.69
N LYS A 16 -8.12 -0.19 19.47
CA LYS A 16 -6.75 -0.71 19.39
C LYS A 16 -6.61 -1.23 17.96
N LYS A 17 -6.12 -0.38 17.05
CA LYS A 17 -5.57 -0.82 15.78
C LYS A 17 -4.34 -1.62 16.18
N GLY A 18 -4.55 -2.90 16.47
CA GLY A 18 -3.46 -3.85 16.46
C GLY A 18 -2.80 -3.64 15.11
N ILE A 19 -1.58 -3.11 15.13
CA ILE A 19 -0.73 -3.13 13.96
C ILE A 19 -0.56 -4.62 13.73
N LYS A 20 -1.42 -5.19 12.87
CA LYS A 20 -1.20 -6.53 12.35
C LYS A 20 0.24 -6.45 11.85
N LYS A 21 1.13 -7.28 12.41
CA LYS A 21 2.43 -7.51 11.82
C LYS A 21 2.09 -7.85 10.37
N THR A 22 2.27 -6.89 9.47
CA THR A 22 2.18 -7.16 8.05
C THR A 22 3.25 -8.20 7.85
N GLU A 23 2.83 -9.45 7.67
CA GLU A 23 3.73 -10.50 7.20
C GLU A 23 4.40 -9.89 5.98
N VAL A 24 5.70 -9.63 6.10
CA VAL A 24 6.45 -8.97 5.05
C VAL A 24 6.63 -10.02 3.97
N ILE A 25 5.63 -10.13 3.10
CA ILE A 25 5.73 -10.90 1.87
C ILE A 25 6.95 -10.38 1.10
N SER A 26 7.77 -11.29 0.56
CA SER A 26 8.91 -10.86 -0.24
C SER A 26 8.43 -10.18 -1.51
N TYR A 27 9.31 -9.37 -2.08
CA TYR A 27 9.03 -8.72 -3.36
C TYR A 27 8.66 -9.75 -4.44
N GLU A 28 9.47 -10.80 -4.58
CA GLU A 28 9.30 -11.83 -5.60
C GLU A 28 7.97 -12.56 -5.43
N GLN A 29 7.60 -12.90 -4.19
CA GLN A 29 6.34 -13.57 -3.90
C GLN A 29 5.15 -12.65 -4.17
N SER A 30 5.27 -11.35 -3.86
CA SER A 30 4.22 -10.37 -4.14
C SER A 30 3.96 -10.21 -5.65
N VAL A 31 5.01 -10.25 -6.48
CA VAL A 31 4.89 -10.18 -7.95
C VAL A 31 4.23 -11.44 -8.52
N VAL A 32 4.56 -12.63 -8.00
CA VAL A 32 3.95 -13.90 -8.44
C VAL A 32 2.44 -13.94 -8.18
N GLN A 33 2.00 -13.34 -7.08
CA GLN A 33 0.60 -13.32 -6.65
C GLN A 33 -0.28 -12.32 -7.41
N LEU A 34 0.28 -11.48 -8.27
CA LEU A 34 -0.48 -10.53 -9.07
C LEU A 34 -1.46 -11.24 -10.03
N SER A 35 -2.61 -10.62 -10.23
CA SER A 35 -3.58 -10.98 -11.27
C SER A 35 -2.98 -10.90 -12.67
N LYS A 36 -3.72 -11.39 -13.68
CA LYS A 36 -3.31 -11.27 -15.08
C LYS A 36 -3.17 -9.80 -15.50
N GLU A 37 -4.12 -8.96 -15.09
CA GLU A 37 -4.15 -7.53 -15.39
C GLU A 37 -3.04 -6.79 -14.64
N GLY A 38 -2.86 -7.08 -13.35
CA GLY A 38 -1.77 -6.53 -12.53
C GLY A 38 -0.40 -6.85 -13.12
N ARG A 39 -0.17 -8.09 -13.57
CA ARG A 39 1.08 -8.49 -14.24
C ARG A 39 1.36 -7.72 -15.53
N LYS A 40 0.34 -7.42 -16.33
CA LYS A 40 0.52 -6.60 -17.54
C LYS A 40 1.01 -5.20 -17.20
N THR A 41 0.36 -4.55 -16.24
CA THR A 41 0.76 -3.22 -15.75
C THR A 41 2.16 -3.27 -15.14
N TYR A 42 2.47 -4.31 -14.37
CA TYR A 42 3.78 -4.50 -13.76
C TYR A 42 4.88 -4.56 -14.82
N MET A 43 4.71 -5.35 -15.89
CA MET A 43 5.68 -5.42 -16.99
C MET A 43 5.89 -4.06 -17.69
N ILE A 44 4.81 -3.29 -17.89
CA ILE A 44 4.90 -1.96 -18.51
C ILE A 44 5.65 -0.99 -17.60
N VAL A 45 5.29 -0.95 -16.32
CA VAL A 45 5.92 -0.09 -15.32
C VAL A 45 7.39 -0.43 -15.19
N GLU A 46 7.74 -1.71 -15.09
CA GLU A 46 9.12 -2.16 -14.95
C GLU A 46 9.95 -1.82 -16.19
N LYS A 47 9.38 -1.96 -17.40
CA LYS A 47 10.04 -1.56 -18.65
C LYS A 47 10.25 -0.04 -18.77
N LYS A 48 9.30 0.78 -18.29
CA LYS A 48 9.37 2.24 -18.42
C LYS A 48 10.20 2.92 -17.34
N ARG A 49 10.37 2.29 -16.17
CA ARG A 49 11.09 2.91 -15.06
C ARG A 49 12.60 2.92 -15.33
N LYS A 50 13.24 4.03 -14.97
CA LYS A 50 14.72 4.17 -15.00
C LYS A 50 15.43 3.25 -14.00
N ARG A 51 14.72 2.86 -12.94
CA ARG A 51 15.22 1.98 -11.88
C ARG A 51 14.19 0.88 -11.62
N PRO A 52 14.60 -0.39 -11.62
CA PRO A 52 13.72 -1.51 -11.32
C PRO A 52 13.02 -1.31 -9.97
N MET A 53 11.82 -1.87 -9.83
CA MET A 53 11.18 -1.99 -8.52
C MET A 53 12.09 -2.77 -7.56
N ASN A 54 11.94 -2.53 -6.25
CA ASN A 54 12.75 -3.19 -5.20
C ASN A 54 14.28 -2.89 -5.19
N THR A 55 14.76 -1.88 -5.92
CA THR A 55 16.21 -1.53 -5.94
C THR A 55 16.62 -0.43 -4.95
N ILE A 56 15.69 0.03 -4.11
CA ILE A 56 16.00 1.08 -3.13
C ILE A 56 16.74 0.45 -1.95
N HIS A 57 18.03 0.77 -1.83
CA HIS A 57 18.85 0.32 -0.71
C HIS A 57 18.23 0.70 0.64
N GLY A 58 18.21 -0.26 1.56
CA GLY A 58 17.64 -0.08 2.90
C GLY A 58 16.12 0.03 2.91
N ALA A 59 15.44 -0.46 1.87
CA ALA A 59 13.98 -0.57 1.83
C ALA A 59 13.55 -2.01 1.55
N TYR A 60 12.43 -2.43 2.15
CA TYR A 60 11.66 -3.58 1.68
C TYR A 60 10.59 -3.09 0.72
N SER A 61 10.46 -3.74 -0.44
CA SER A 61 9.37 -3.46 -1.38
C SER A 61 8.46 -4.66 -1.58
N ALA A 62 7.17 -4.41 -1.76
CA ALA A 62 6.19 -5.41 -2.19
C ALA A 62 5.17 -4.76 -3.13
N VAL A 63 4.64 -5.52 -4.08
CA VAL A 63 3.69 -5.04 -5.09
C VAL A 63 2.40 -5.81 -4.97
N PHE A 64 1.28 -5.09 -5.02
CA PHE A 64 -0.04 -5.66 -4.85
C PHE A 64 -1.02 -5.06 -5.86
N ASP A 65 -2.09 -5.80 -6.14
CA ASP A 65 -3.24 -5.34 -6.91
C ASP A 65 -4.54 -5.57 -6.12
N ASN A 66 -5.67 -5.44 -6.81
CA ASN A 66 -6.99 -5.58 -6.22
C ASN A 66 -7.37 -7.00 -5.77
N THR A 67 -6.56 -8.01 -6.06
CA THR A 67 -6.78 -9.37 -5.52
C THR A 67 -6.35 -9.48 -4.06
N TYR A 68 -5.48 -8.58 -3.60
CA TYR A 68 -5.01 -8.59 -2.22
C TYR A 68 -6.04 -7.90 -1.30
N PRO A 69 -6.42 -8.50 -0.15
CA PRO A 69 -7.52 -8.00 0.68
C PRO A 69 -7.40 -6.54 1.12
N GLN A 70 -6.18 -6.04 1.33
CA GLN A 70 -5.95 -4.64 1.75
C GLN A 70 -6.15 -3.62 0.61
N TYR A 71 -6.19 -4.09 -0.63
CA TYR A 71 -6.28 -3.27 -1.84
C TYR A 71 -7.43 -3.65 -2.75
N ASN A 72 -8.42 -4.40 -2.24
CA ASN A 72 -9.60 -4.81 -3.01
C ASN A 72 -10.44 -3.66 -3.58
N TRP A 73 -10.18 -2.43 -3.15
CA TRP A 73 -10.78 -1.19 -3.65
C TRP A 73 -10.05 -0.60 -4.86
N LEU A 74 -8.89 -1.13 -5.26
CA LEU A 74 -8.20 -0.73 -6.48
C LEU A 74 -9.00 -1.15 -7.72
N TYR A 75 -8.96 -0.32 -8.75
CA TYR A 75 -9.46 -0.70 -10.07
C TYR A 75 -8.64 -1.85 -10.67
N ASN A 76 -9.27 -2.66 -11.52
CA ASN A 76 -8.58 -3.75 -12.24
C ASN A 76 -7.37 -3.21 -13.02
N GLY A 77 -6.24 -3.89 -12.88
CA GLY A 77 -4.97 -3.50 -13.53
C GLY A 77 -4.22 -2.36 -12.85
N TRP A 78 -4.72 -1.79 -11.76
CA TRP A 78 -3.94 -0.88 -10.92
C TRP A 78 -3.01 -1.65 -9.99
N LEU A 79 -1.86 -1.04 -9.68
CA LEU A 79 -0.88 -1.59 -8.76
C LEU A 79 -0.56 -0.63 -7.63
N VAL A 80 -0.21 -1.18 -6.48
CA VAL A 80 0.40 -0.46 -5.37
C VAL A 80 1.75 -1.09 -5.05
N GLU A 81 2.81 -0.30 -5.11
CA GLU A 81 4.09 -0.66 -4.52
C GLU A 81 4.17 -0.08 -3.11
N GLU A 82 4.23 -0.96 -2.12
CA GLU A 82 4.59 -0.61 -0.76
C GLU A 82 6.11 -0.61 -0.63
N ARG A 83 6.67 0.47 -0.09
CA ARG A 83 8.10 0.59 0.24
C ARG A 83 8.25 0.95 1.70
N ARG A 84 8.87 0.07 2.47
CA ARG A 84 9.17 0.31 3.87
C ARG A 84 10.66 0.60 4.06
N ILE A 85 10.98 1.84 4.40
CA ILE A 85 12.35 2.26 4.66
C ILE A 85 12.79 1.70 6.02
N MET A 86 13.81 0.83 6.04
CA MET A 86 14.23 0.12 7.25
C MET A 86 14.70 1.07 8.36
N LEU A 87 15.47 2.11 7.99
CA LEU A 87 16.04 3.06 8.96
C LEU A 87 14.99 3.94 9.66
N SER A 88 13.91 4.30 8.96
CA SER A 88 12.89 5.22 9.50
C SER A 88 11.57 4.53 9.83
N GLY A 89 11.39 3.28 9.42
CA GLY A 89 10.13 2.55 9.49
C GLY A 89 9.02 3.13 8.60
N ARG A 90 9.27 4.22 7.86
CA ARG A 90 8.27 4.90 7.04
C ARG A 90 7.81 4.00 5.91
N LEU A 91 6.49 3.96 5.73
CA LEU A 91 5.83 3.23 4.65
C LEU A 91 5.38 4.23 3.58
N TYR A 92 5.90 4.06 2.38
CA TYR A 92 5.45 4.77 1.19
C TYR A 92 4.59 3.85 0.34
N ARG A 93 3.52 4.40 -0.25
CA ARG A 93 2.67 3.70 -1.20
C ARG A 93 2.68 4.47 -2.50
N VAL A 94 3.10 3.81 -3.57
CA VAL A 94 3.12 4.40 -4.91
C VAL A 94 2.11 3.65 -5.76
N MET A 95 1.15 4.39 -6.32
CA MET A 95 0.10 3.83 -7.16
C MET A 95 0.49 3.93 -8.63
N PHE A 96 0.23 2.87 -9.38
CA PHE A 96 0.43 2.82 -10.82
C PHE A 96 -0.88 2.44 -11.49
N SER A 97 -1.26 3.20 -12.52
CA SER A 97 -2.34 2.85 -13.42
C SER A 97 -1.78 2.62 -14.82
N PHE A 98 -2.52 1.88 -15.63
CA PHE A 98 -2.20 1.67 -17.04
C PHE A 98 -2.13 3.02 -17.80
N ASP A 99 -3.08 3.92 -17.52
CA ASP A 99 -3.22 5.20 -18.24
C ASP A 99 -2.05 6.17 -18.01
N LEU A 100 -1.53 6.23 -16.77
CA LEU A 100 -0.37 7.06 -16.42
C LEU A 100 0.91 6.66 -17.17
N TYR A 101 0.94 5.45 -17.71
CA TYR A 101 2.09 4.87 -18.40
C TYR A 101 1.81 4.59 -19.88
N PHE A 102 0.77 5.16 -20.48
CA PHE A 102 0.53 5.12 -21.94
C PHE A 102 0.56 6.48 -22.64
N MET A 103 0.69 7.58 -21.90
CA MET A 103 1.17 8.87 -22.43
C MET A 103 2.70 8.86 -22.61
#